data_AF-A0A1Y0FUE6-F1
#
_entry.id   AF-A0A1Y0FUE6-F1
#
_cell.length_a   1.000
_cell.length_b   1.000
_cell.length_c   1.000
_cell.angle_alpha   90.00
_cell.angle_beta   90.00
_cell.angle_gamma   90.00
#
_symmetry.space_group_name_H-M   'P 1'
#
loop_
_entity.id
_entity.type
_entity.pdbx_description
1 polymer ?
#
loop_
_entity_poly.entity_id
_entity_poly.type
_entity_poly.pdbx_seq_one_letter_code
_entity_poly.pdbx_strand_id
1 'polypeptide(L)'
;MECAAINLPTYESLQERYLNFMNQSTVQHFIGAGGTVTIAAEARDLHQVNALALAGHRHFAEKYWQESEKKYVHPHNLHLHYFGVLQSNKIRRIMQHFHHIEGIASKRQADIVARLLREEPESLKTQKFFVQLNIGKEPSKNGIAPEIAPDLIEHCLILNLPLTGLMAIPPKADAPAPHFNALRKLADHYGLPHCQMGFSNDYAIAIDCGATHIRIGTAIWGEKYPAGYKSMMAPAAFTQESSAAVTQKSSVMAT
;
A
#
# COMPACT_ATOMS: atom_id res chain seq x y z
N MET A 1 -34.89 43.86 -7.26
CA MET A 1 -34.38 42.87 -6.27
C MET A 1 -33.79 41.73 -7.06
N GLU A 2 -32.48 41.72 -7.16
CA GLU A 2 -31.71 40.74 -7.93
C GLU A 2 -31.51 39.51 -7.03
N CYS A 3 -32.08 38.37 -7.42
CA CYS A 3 -31.89 37.11 -6.71
C CYS A 3 -30.41 36.70 -6.84
N ALA A 4 -29.65 36.81 -5.76
CA ALA A 4 -28.31 36.28 -5.68
C ALA A 4 -28.36 34.77 -5.96
N ALA A 5 -27.77 34.36 -7.09
CA ALA A 5 -27.51 32.96 -7.37
C ALA A 5 -26.62 32.43 -6.24
N ILE A 6 -27.19 31.58 -5.40
CA ILE A 6 -26.44 30.82 -4.41
C ILE A 6 -25.53 29.89 -5.21
N ASN A 7 -24.24 30.23 -5.28
CA ASN A 7 -23.21 29.33 -5.79
C ASN A 7 -23.11 28.15 -4.82
N LEU A 8 -23.91 27.12 -5.07
CA LEU A 8 -23.73 25.81 -4.45
C LEU A 8 -22.37 25.27 -4.92
N PRO A 9 -21.51 24.74 -4.02
CA PRO A 9 -20.28 24.12 -4.45
C PRO A 9 -20.62 22.99 -5.41
N THR A 10 -20.10 23.07 -6.65
CA THR A 10 -20.18 21.98 -7.61
C THR A 10 -19.39 20.82 -7.04
N TYR A 11 -20.09 19.87 -6.41
CA TYR A 11 -19.50 18.60 -6.06
C TYR A 11 -19.20 17.86 -7.36
N GLU A 12 -17.93 17.90 -7.77
CA GLU A 12 -17.45 17.12 -8.90
C GLU A 12 -17.85 15.65 -8.72
N SER A 13 -18.30 15.00 -9.78
CA SER A 13 -18.64 13.58 -9.73
C SER A 13 -17.39 12.71 -9.56
N LEU A 14 -17.55 11.45 -9.16
CA LEU A 14 -16.43 10.50 -9.12
C LEU A 14 -15.77 10.34 -10.50
N GLN A 15 -16.59 10.30 -11.56
CA GLN A 15 -16.10 10.13 -12.92
C GLN A 15 -15.31 11.35 -13.39
N GLU A 16 -15.78 12.56 -13.10
CA GLU A 16 -15.05 13.80 -13.41
C GLU A 16 -13.72 13.86 -12.67
N ARG A 17 -13.68 13.61 -11.35
CA ARG A 17 -12.42 13.58 -10.59
C ARG A 17 -11.43 12.57 -11.16
N TYR A 18 -11.92 11.39 -11.50
CA TYR A 18 -11.10 10.35 -12.12
C TYR A 18 -10.54 10.81 -13.47
N LEU A 19 -11.38 11.32 -14.37
CA LEU A 19 -10.95 11.78 -15.68
C LEU A 19 -9.99 12.97 -15.56
N ASN A 20 -10.28 13.92 -14.68
CA ASN A 20 -9.43 15.08 -14.43
C ASN A 20 -8.07 14.67 -13.89
N PHE A 21 -7.99 13.69 -12.99
CA PHE A 21 -6.71 13.14 -12.52
C PHE A 21 -5.96 12.41 -13.64
N MET A 22 -6.64 11.50 -14.35
CA MET A 22 -6.01 10.69 -15.38
C MET A 22 -5.54 11.53 -16.57
N ASN A 23 -6.23 12.62 -16.90
CA ASN A 23 -5.90 13.48 -18.05
C ASN A 23 -4.83 14.55 -17.77
N GLN A 24 -4.29 14.62 -16.55
CA GLN A 24 -3.17 15.52 -16.28
C GLN A 24 -1.97 15.15 -17.14
N SER A 25 -1.28 16.14 -17.71
CA SER A 25 -0.13 15.92 -18.59
C SER A 25 0.95 15.06 -17.95
N THR A 26 1.27 15.33 -16.68
CA THR A 26 2.22 14.55 -15.88
C THR A 26 1.81 13.08 -15.76
N VAL A 27 0.52 12.80 -15.54
CA VAL A 27 -0.01 11.43 -15.38
C VAL A 27 -0.04 10.71 -16.72
N GLN A 28 -0.48 11.38 -17.80
CA GLN A 28 -0.46 10.82 -19.15
C GLN A 28 0.96 10.48 -19.62
N HIS A 29 1.91 11.38 -19.38
CA HIS A 29 3.31 11.12 -19.69
C HIS A 29 3.86 9.94 -18.89
N PHE A 30 3.58 9.89 -17.59
CA PHE A 30 3.97 8.79 -16.72
C PHE A 30 3.42 7.44 -17.21
N ILE A 31 2.13 7.36 -17.55
CA ILE A 31 1.52 6.14 -18.09
C ILE A 31 2.12 5.79 -19.46
N GLY A 32 2.33 6.77 -20.34
CA GLY A 32 2.96 6.58 -21.65
C GLY A 32 4.39 6.03 -21.57
N ALA A 33 5.09 6.31 -20.48
CA ALA A 33 6.41 5.75 -20.17
C ALA A 33 6.36 4.37 -19.48
N GLY A 34 5.18 3.75 -19.35
CA GLY A 34 4.99 2.46 -18.69
C GLY A 34 4.70 2.55 -17.19
N GLY A 35 4.45 3.75 -16.67
CA GLY A 35 4.03 3.98 -15.28
C GLY A 35 2.66 3.39 -14.97
N THR A 36 2.51 2.84 -13.76
CA THR A 36 1.25 2.28 -13.27
C THR A 36 0.60 3.21 -12.26
N VAL A 37 -0.65 3.59 -12.51
CA VAL A 37 -1.49 4.31 -11.54
C VAL A 37 -2.39 3.29 -10.86
N THR A 38 -2.19 3.10 -9.56
CA THR A 38 -3.04 2.22 -8.75
C THR A 38 -4.01 3.05 -7.91
N ILE A 39 -5.29 2.71 -7.91
CA ILE A 39 -6.28 3.42 -7.08
C ILE A 39 -6.49 2.71 -5.75
N ALA A 40 -6.20 3.39 -4.64
CA ALA A 40 -6.46 2.90 -3.29
C ALA A 40 -7.96 2.84 -3.02
N ALA A 41 -8.53 1.65 -2.99
CA ALA A 41 -9.96 1.39 -2.92
C ALA A 41 -10.44 0.92 -1.54
N GLU A 42 -9.61 1.01 -0.49
CA GLU A 42 -10.09 0.73 0.86
C GLU A 42 -11.30 1.62 1.20
N ALA A 43 -12.25 1.05 1.94
CA ALA A 43 -13.51 1.70 2.28
C ALA A 43 -14.46 2.02 1.10
N ARG A 44 -14.13 1.67 -0.14
CA ARG A 44 -15.02 1.88 -1.30
C ARG A 44 -15.83 0.64 -1.60
N ASP A 45 -17.09 0.82 -1.98
CA ASP A 45 -17.96 -0.29 -2.37
C ASP A 45 -17.65 -0.77 -3.81
N LEU A 46 -18.19 -1.94 -4.17
CA LEU A 46 -17.98 -2.51 -5.50
C LEU A 46 -18.59 -1.64 -6.62
N HIS A 47 -19.67 -0.90 -6.35
CA HIS A 47 -20.29 -0.04 -7.36
C HIS A 47 -19.36 1.12 -7.75
N GLN A 48 -18.73 1.76 -6.77
CA GLN A 48 -17.72 2.80 -6.98
C GLN A 48 -16.51 2.29 -7.74
N VAL A 49 -16.02 1.10 -7.39
CA VAL A 49 -14.89 0.48 -8.11
C VAL A 49 -15.27 0.13 -9.54
N ASN A 50 -16.47 -0.44 -9.76
CA ASN A 50 -16.97 -0.77 -11.09
C ASN A 50 -17.16 0.47 -11.96
N ALA A 51 -17.56 1.61 -11.41
CA ALA A 51 -17.65 2.87 -12.16
C ALA A 51 -16.29 3.26 -12.77
N LEU A 52 -15.21 3.14 -12.01
CA LEU A 52 -13.86 3.41 -12.51
C LEU A 52 -13.35 2.32 -13.46
N ALA A 53 -13.71 1.06 -13.22
CA ALA A 53 -13.37 -0.06 -14.11
C ALA A 53 -14.05 0.08 -15.48
N LEU A 54 -15.31 0.52 -15.52
CA LEU A 54 -16.03 0.85 -16.75
C LEU A 54 -15.39 2.02 -17.49
N ALA A 55 -14.80 2.98 -16.76
CA ALA A 55 -13.98 4.05 -17.33
C ALA A 55 -12.56 3.60 -17.76
N GLY A 56 -12.29 2.30 -17.77
CA GLY A 56 -11.03 1.73 -18.27
C GLY A 56 -9.96 1.48 -17.22
N HIS A 57 -10.17 1.86 -15.95
CA HIS A 57 -9.19 1.61 -14.89
C HIS A 57 -9.05 0.11 -14.59
N ARG A 58 -7.84 -0.34 -14.24
CA ARG A 58 -7.56 -1.77 -14.01
C ARG A 58 -6.81 -2.07 -12.71
N HIS A 59 -6.04 -1.13 -12.17
CA HIS A 59 -5.16 -1.37 -11.03
C HIS A 59 -5.76 -0.82 -9.73
N PHE A 60 -6.23 -1.69 -8.85
CA PHE A 60 -6.81 -1.29 -7.56
C PHE A 60 -5.98 -1.80 -6.40
N ALA A 61 -5.84 -0.99 -5.36
CA ALA A 61 -5.11 -1.33 -4.15
C ALA A 61 -6.05 -1.47 -2.96
N GLU A 62 -5.84 -2.49 -2.14
CA GLU A 62 -6.61 -2.71 -0.92
C GLU A 62 -5.67 -2.93 0.27
N LYS A 63 -6.05 -2.34 1.39
CA LYS A 63 -5.34 -2.50 2.66
C LYS A 63 -5.79 -3.73 3.44
N TYR A 64 -7.09 -4.04 3.38
CA TYR A 64 -7.72 -5.08 4.20
C TYR A 64 -8.14 -6.25 3.30
N TRP A 65 -7.45 -7.38 3.41
CA TRP A 65 -7.67 -8.53 2.52
C TRP A 65 -9.08 -9.11 2.67
N GLN A 66 -9.65 -9.10 3.88
CA GLN A 66 -11.01 -9.57 4.14
C GLN A 66 -12.07 -8.72 3.44
N GLU A 67 -11.86 -7.39 3.42
CA GLU A 67 -12.77 -6.47 2.72
C GLU A 67 -12.65 -6.71 1.21
N SER A 68 -11.43 -6.90 0.71
CA SER A 68 -11.15 -7.18 -0.70
C SER A 68 -11.79 -8.49 -1.18
N GLU A 69 -11.64 -9.60 -0.46
CA GLU A 69 -12.23 -10.88 -0.86
C GLU A 69 -13.76 -10.85 -0.93
N LYS A 70 -14.41 -10.13 0.00
CA LYS A 70 -15.87 -9.95 -0.04
C LYS A 70 -16.30 -9.05 -1.19
N LYS A 71 -15.48 -8.05 -1.53
CA LYS A 71 -15.76 -7.06 -2.57
C LYS A 71 -15.56 -7.66 -3.97
N TYR A 72 -14.50 -8.43 -4.18
CA TYR A 72 -14.10 -8.96 -5.47
C TYR A 72 -14.21 -10.47 -5.51
N VAL A 73 -15.44 -10.98 -5.65
CA VAL A 73 -15.68 -12.42 -5.82
C VAL A 73 -15.12 -12.92 -7.16
N HIS A 74 -15.20 -12.08 -8.19
CA HIS A 74 -14.68 -12.35 -9.53
C HIS A 74 -13.97 -11.10 -10.09
N PRO A 75 -12.69 -10.85 -9.73
CA PRO A 75 -11.93 -9.69 -10.20
C PRO A 75 -11.49 -9.85 -11.67
N HIS A 76 -12.37 -10.31 -12.56
CA HIS A 76 -12.02 -10.49 -13.96
C HIS A 76 -11.57 -9.15 -14.54
N ASN A 77 -10.35 -9.17 -15.11
CA ASN A 77 -9.68 -8.01 -15.69
C ASN A 77 -9.27 -6.91 -14.69
N LEU A 78 -9.19 -7.19 -13.38
CA LEU A 78 -8.60 -6.27 -12.41
C LEU A 78 -7.26 -6.78 -11.91
N HIS A 79 -6.31 -5.87 -11.76
CA HIS A 79 -5.05 -6.11 -11.06
C HIS A 79 -5.17 -5.59 -9.64
N LEU A 80 -5.22 -6.52 -8.69
CA LEU A 80 -5.33 -6.20 -7.27
C LEU A 80 -3.95 -6.11 -6.61
N HIS A 81 -3.72 -5.01 -5.90
CA HIS A 81 -2.51 -4.72 -5.15
C HIS A 81 -2.82 -4.77 -3.65
N TYR A 82 -2.04 -5.52 -2.89
CA TYR A 82 -2.12 -5.53 -1.43
C TYR A 82 -1.02 -4.67 -0.82
N PHE A 83 -1.41 -3.66 -0.04
CA PHE A 83 -0.44 -2.77 0.64
C PHE A 83 -0.63 -2.73 2.17
N GLY A 84 -1.44 -3.63 2.71
CA GLY A 84 -1.62 -3.80 4.14
C GLY A 84 -0.44 -4.51 4.82
N VAL A 85 -0.52 -4.62 6.15
CA VAL A 85 0.50 -5.35 6.93
C VAL A 85 0.44 -6.84 6.62
N LEU A 86 1.54 -7.39 6.12
CA LEU A 86 1.62 -8.79 5.73
C LEU A 86 1.78 -9.72 6.96
N GLN A 87 0.66 -10.11 7.56
CA GLN A 87 0.65 -11.03 8.70
C GLN A 87 1.02 -12.46 8.26
N SER A 88 2.01 -13.09 8.91
CA SER A 88 2.54 -14.40 8.49
C SER A 88 1.50 -15.50 8.29
N ASN A 89 0.46 -15.54 9.13
CA ASN A 89 -0.62 -16.53 9.06
C ASN A 89 -1.67 -16.21 7.98
N LYS A 90 -1.58 -15.07 7.29
CA LYS A 90 -2.50 -14.64 6.23
C LYS A 90 -1.87 -14.61 4.84
N ILE A 91 -0.55 -14.79 4.73
CA ILE A 91 0.20 -14.67 3.47
C ILE A 91 -0.39 -15.55 2.35
N ARG A 92 -0.69 -16.84 2.62
CA ARG A 92 -1.26 -17.73 1.60
C ARG A 92 -2.54 -17.17 1.00
N ARG A 93 -3.47 -16.75 1.86
CA ARG A 93 -4.78 -16.21 1.47
C ARG A 93 -4.64 -14.89 0.71
N ILE A 94 -3.72 -14.02 1.15
CA ILE A 94 -3.39 -12.78 0.44
C ILE A 94 -2.82 -13.08 -0.95
N MET A 95 -1.86 -14.00 -1.07
CA MET A 95 -1.24 -14.36 -2.35
C MET A 95 -2.24 -14.98 -3.34
N GLN A 96 -3.24 -15.72 -2.85
CA GLN A 96 -4.28 -16.31 -3.70
C GLN A 96 -5.29 -15.28 -4.24
N HIS A 97 -5.40 -14.12 -3.60
CA HIS A 97 -6.37 -13.07 -3.96
C HIS A 97 -5.75 -11.88 -4.71
N PHE A 98 -4.48 -11.57 -4.44
CA PHE A 98 -3.80 -10.38 -4.95
C PHE A 98 -2.71 -10.71 -5.97
N HIS A 99 -2.54 -9.80 -6.94
CA HIS A 99 -1.55 -9.91 -8.01
C HIS A 99 -0.23 -9.23 -7.64
N HIS A 100 -0.30 -8.13 -6.87
CA HIS A 100 0.87 -7.40 -6.39
C HIS A 100 0.87 -7.39 -4.87
N ILE A 101 1.96 -7.82 -4.24
CA ILE A 101 2.14 -7.80 -2.79
C ILE A 101 3.18 -6.74 -2.43
N GLU A 102 2.73 -5.61 -1.92
CA GLU A 102 3.53 -4.40 -1.69
C GLU A 102 3.99 -4.25 -0.24
N GLY A 103 4.31 -5.36 0.44
CA GLY A 103 4.41 -5.38 1.91
C GLY A 103 5.40 -6.37 2.52
N ILE A 104 6.35 -6.93 1.77
CA ILE A 104 7.39 -7.78 2.38
C ILE A 104 8.32 -6.88 3.21
N ALA A 105 8.45 -7.18 4.51
CA ALA A 105 9.24 -6.36 5.44
C ALA A 105 10.10 -7.20 6.41
N SER A 106 10.19 -8.52 6.21
CA SER A 106 11.00 -9.42 7.03
C SER A 106 11.40 -10.70 6.30
N LYS A 107 12.55 -11.29 6.69
CA LYS A 107 13.03 -12.56 6.14
C LYS A 107 12.03 -13.69 6.34
N ARG A 108 11.36 -13.75 7.51
CA ARG A 108 10.28 -14.70 7.79
C ARG A 108 9.13 -14.63 6.78
N GLN A 109 8.71 -13.43 6.38
CA GLN A 109 7.67 -13.28 5.35
C GLN A 109 8.18 -13.78 3.99
N ALA A 110 9.41 -13.42 3.62
CA ALA A 110 10.05 -13.88 2.39
C ALA A 110 10.16 -15.42 2.32
N ASP A 111 10.55 -16.08 3.43
CA ASP A 111 10.63 -17.54 3.52
C ASP A 111 9.27 -18.21 3.29
N ILE A 112 8.21 -17.63 3.88
CA ILE A 112 6.84 -18.12 3.69
C ILE A 112 6.41 -17.96 2.23
N VAL A 113 6.65 -16.79 1.62
CA VAL A 113 6.34 -16.53 0.21
C VAL A 113 7.07 -17.53 -0.69
N ALA A 114 8.37 -17.73 -0.47
CA ALA A 114 9.19 -18.65 -1.27
C ALA A 114 8.68 -20.10 -1.16
N ARG A 115 8.30 -20.53 0.05
CA ARG A 115 7.69 -21.84 0.25
C ARG A 115 6.37 -21.98 -0.52
N LEU A 116 5.49 -20.98 -0.43
CA LEU A 116 4.20 -21.00 -1.12
C LEU A 116 4.34 -21.04 -2.65
N LEU A 117 5.28 -20.28 -3.21
CA LEU A 117 5.58 -20.34 -4.65
C LEU A 117 6.04 -21.72 -5.11
N ARG A 118 6.72 -22.49 -4.27
CA ARG A 118 7.10 -23.89 -4.55
C ARG A 118 5.93 -24.86 -4.38
N GLU A 119 5.06 -24.63 -3.42
CA GLU A 119 3.87 -25.47 -3.17
C GLU A 119 2.78 -25.28 -4.23
N GLU A 120 2.64 -24.06 -4.75
CA GLU A 120 1.55 -23.63 -5.63
C GLU A 120 2.06 -22.86 -6.87
N PRO A 121 2.98 -23.41 -7.69
CA PRO A 121 3.65 -22.66 -8.75
C PRO A 121 2.69 -22.15 -9.82
N GLU A 122 1.69 -22.93 -10.23
CA GLU A 122 0.79 -22.53 -11.32
C GLU A 122 -0.21 -21.43 -10.93
N SER A 123 -0.73 -21.48 -9.71
CA SER A 123 -1.67 -20.45 -9.21
C SER A 123 -0.95 -19.18 -8.77
N LEU A 124 0.35 -19.26 -8.44
CA LEU A 124 1.13 -18.16 -7.89
C LEU A 124 2.23 -17.61 -8.84
N LYS A 125 2.25 -18.01 -10.11
CA LYS A 125 3.33 -17.64 -11.07
C LYS A 125 3.36 -16.19 -11.50
N THR A 126 2.24 -15.47 -11.42
CA THR A 126 2.14 -14.09 -11.93
C THR A 126 2.30 -13.02 -10.85
N GLN A 127 2.40 -13.43 -9.59
CA GLN A 127 2.47 -12.53 -8.45
C GLN A 127 3.77 -11.74 -8.50
N LYS A 128 3.64 -10.43 -8.29
CA LYS A 128 4.74 -9.49 -8.17
C LYS A 128 4.92 -9.08 -6.73
N PHE A 129 6.16 -9.01 -6.26
CA PHE A 129 6.46 -8.66 -4.89
C PHE A 129 7.26 -7.37 -4.81
N PHE A 130 7.01 -6.60 -3.74
CA PHE A 130 7.80 -5.45 -3.34
C PHE A 130 8.24 -5.59 -1.89
N VAL A 131 9.46 -5.15 -1.61
CA VAL A 131 9.91 -4.92 -0.23
C VAL A 131 9.45 -3.53 0.22
N GLN A 132 8.77 -3.46 1.36
CA GLN A 132 8.30 -2.21 1.95
C GLN A 132 9.33 -1.65 2.92
N LEU A 133 9.81 -0.44 2.66
CA LEU A 133 10.73 0.29 3.52
C LEU A 133 9.99 1.32 4.36
N ASN A 134 10.29 1.35 5.66
CA ASN A 134 10.00 2.49 6.51
C ASN A 134 11.10 3.56 6.31
N ILE A 135 11.09 4.20 5.14
CA ILE A 135 12.19 5.04 4.67
C ILE A 135 12.50 6.25 5.55
N GLY A 136 11.52 6.67 6.35
CA GLY A 136 11.62 7.75 7.30
C GLY A 136 11.74 7.34 8.75
N LYS A 137 11.81 6.02 9.04
CA LYS A 137 11.94 5.46 10.38
C LYS A 137 10.87 5.92 11.38
N GLU A 138 9.65 6.16 10.91
CA GLU A 138 8.55 6.55 11.79
C GLU A 138 7.98 5.31 12.50
N PRO A 139 7.91 5.27 13.84
CA PRO A 139 7.40 4.10 14.58
C PRO A 139 5.96 3.71 14.22
N SER A 140 5.18 4.66 13.70
CA SER A 140 3.78 4.47 13.30
C SER A 140 3.63 3.84 11.91
N LYS A 141 4.73 3.68 11.16
CA LYS A 141 4.71 3.14 9.80
C LYS A 141 5.28 1.73 9.74
N ASN A 142 4.71 0.94 8.82
CA ASN A 142 5.19 -0.39 8.52
C ASN A 142 6.40 -0.34 7.58
N GLY A 143 7.13 -1.44 7.53
CA GLY A 143 8.26 -1.63 6.64
C GLY A 143 9.56 -1.87 7.38
N ILE A 144 10.55 -2.36 6.64
CA ILE A 144 11.90 -2.58 7.14
C ILE A 144 12.66 -1.25 7.22
N ALA A 145 13.52 -1.09 8.23
CA ALA A 145 14.36 0.10 8.33
C ALA A 145 15.38 0.14 7.16
N PRO A 146 15.72 1.33 6.63
CA PRO A 146 16.61 1.46 5.47
C PRO A 146 17.97 0.78 5.64
N GLU A 147 18.50 0.78 6.86
CA GLU A 147 19.83 0.22 7.17
C GLU A 147 19.91 -1.28 6.98
N ILE A 148 18.79 -1.98 7.22
CA ILE A 148 18.70 -3.45 7.15
C ILE A 148 17.88 -3.91 5.93
N ALA A 149 17.41 -2.98 5.09
CA ALA A 149 16.72 -3.30 3.85
C ALA A 149 17.62 -4.08 2.86
N PRO A 150 18.93 -3.73 2.67
CA PRO A 150 19.87 -4.52 1.88
C PRO A 150 19.83 -6.02 2.21
N ASP A 151 19.98 -6.37 3.49
CA ASP A 151 19.97 -7.76 3.97
C ASP A 151 18.68 -8.51 3.64
N LEU A 152 17.53 -7.83 3.61
CA LEU A 152 16.26 -8.45 3.23
C LEU A 152 16.13 -8.60 1.72
N ILE A 153 16.55 -7.60 0.95
CA ILE A 153 16.51 -7.65 -0.51
C ILE A 153 17.39 -8.81 -1.00
N GLU A 154 18.62 -8.90 -0.50
CA GLU A 154 19.53 -10.01 -0.81
C GLU A 154 18.94 -11.37 -0.42
N HIS A 155 18.32 -11.47 0.75
CA HIS A 155 17.62 -12.68 1.17
C HIS A 155 16.50 -13.07 0.20
N CYS A 156 15.68 -12.12 -0.25
CA CYS A 156 14.64 -12.34 -1.25
C CYS A 156 15.22 -12.83 -2.59
N LEU A 157 16.35 -12.26 -3.03
CA LEU A 157 17.04 -12.66 -4.26
C LEU A 157 17.62 -14.07 -4.16
N ILE A 158 18.26 -14.42 -3.04
CA ILE A 158 18.78 -15.79 -2.77
C ILE A 158 17.66 -16.83 -2.82
N LEU A 159 16.46 -16.48 -2.34
CA LEU A 159 15.28 -17.33 -2.40
C LEU A 159 14.67 -17.46 -3.81
N ASN A 160 15.22 -16.75 -4.81
CA ASN A 160 14.66 -16.61 -6.16
C ASN A 160 13.20 -16.13 -6.15
N LEU A 161 12.86 -15.23 -5.23
CA LEU A 161 11.54 -14.60 -5.26
C LEU A 161 11.40 -13.75 -6.54
N PRO A 162 10.21 -13.70 -7.16
CA PRO A 162 9.90 -12.74 -8.22
C PRO A 162 9.74 -11.33 -7.62
N LEU A 163 10.82 -10.83 -7.01
CA LEU A 163 10.92 -9.51 -6.43
C LEU A 163 11.04 -8.50 -7.57
N THR A 164 10.06 -7.63 -7.69
CA THR A 164 9.95 -6.71 -8.82
C THR A 164 10.28 -5.27 -8.45
N GLY A 165 10.31 -4.93 -7.17
CA GLY A 165 10.53 -3.54 -6.77
C GLY A 165 10.60 -3.29 -5.27
N LEU A 166 10.72 -2.00 -4.96
CA LEU A 166 10.67 -1.47 -3.59
C LEU A 166 9.45 -0.57 -3.43
N MET A 167 8.96 -0.46 -2.19
CA MET A 167 7.82 0.38 -1.82
C MET A 167 8.17 1.23 -0.61
N ALA A 168 7.80 2.51 -0.60
CA ALA A 168 7.97 3.33 0.60
C ALA A 168 6.90 4.43 0.73
N ILE A 169 6.68 4.85 1.97
CA ILE A 169 5.85 6.02 2.30
C ILE A 169 6.73 7.06 3.03
N PRO A 170 7.04 8.21 2.41
CA PRO A 170 7.91 9.21 3.01
C PRO A 170 7.24 9.86 4.25
N PRO A 171 8.00 10.32 5.24
CA PRO A 171 7.48 11.11 6.36
C PRO A 171 6.60 12.26 5.94
N LYS A 172 5.55 12.51 6.72
CA LYS A 172 4.65 13.63 6.45
C LYS A 172 5.31 14.98 6.68
N ALA A 173 6.26 15.04 7.61
CA ALA A 173 6.92 16.28 8.03
C ALA A 173 8.09 16.68 7.13
N ASP A 174 8.60 15.75 6.31
CA ASP A 174 9.80 15.96 5.50
C ASP A 174 9.45 16.21 4.04
N ALA A 175 10.37 16.84 3.31
CA ALA A 175 10.29 16.87 1.86
C ALA A 175 10.36 15.44 1.31
N PRO A 176 9.50 15.03 0.37
CA PRO A 176 9.43 13.63 -0.06
C PRO A 176 10.57 13.26 -1.04
N ALA A 177 11.11 14.22 -1.80
CA ALA A 177 12.09 13.96 -2.87
C ALA A 177 13.38 13.26 -2.39
N PRO A 178 14.02 13.62 -1.26
CA PRO A 178 15.18 12.89 -0.75
C PRO A 178 14.90 11.41 -0.49
N HIS A 179 13.73 11.09 0.08
CA HIS A 179 13.33 9.71 0.33
C HIS A 179 13.06 8.96 -0.98
N PHE A 180 12.35 9.56 -1.94
CA PHE A 180 12.10 8.93 -3.23
C PHE A 180 13.39 8.65 -4.01
N ASN A 181 14.31 9.61 -4.03
CA ASN A 181 15.62 9.41 -4.66
C ASN A 181 16.44 8.30 -3.97
N ALA A 182 16.38 8.21 -2.64
CA ALA A 182 17.04 7.12 -1.91
C ALA A 182 16.43 5.75 -2.26
N LEU A 183 15.10 5.65 -2.36
CA LEU A 183 14.42 4.42 -2.76
C LEU A 183 14.80 4.00 -4.19
N ARG A 184 14.78 4.95 -5.13
CA ARG A 184 15.15 4.72 -6.54
C ARG A 184 16.59 4.22 -6.67
N LYS A 185 17.54 4.90 -6.01
CA LYS A 185 18.95 4.48 -5.98
C LYS A 185 19.14 3.08 -5.42
N LEU A 186 18.42 2.73 -4.36
CA LEU A 186 18.49 1.39 -3.77
C LEU A 186 17.90 0.33 -4.72
N ALA A 187 16.78 0.63 -5.38
CA ALA A 187 16.21 -0.27 -6.38
C ALA A 187 17.15 -0.45 -7.58
N ASP A 188 17.78 0.61 -8.07
CA ASP A 188 18.76 0.56 -9.17
C ASP A 188 19.99 -0.28 -8.79
N HIS A 189 20.49 -0.14 -7.56
CA HIS A 189 21.62 -0.91 -7.05
C HIS A 189 21.38 -2.43 -7.14
N TYR A 190 20.15 -2.88 -6.87
CA TYR A 190 19.76 -4.28 -6.96
C TYR A 190 19.13 -4.67 -8.31
N GLY A 191 19.15 -3.78 -9.31
CA GLY A 191 18.54 -4.03 -10.62
C GLY A 191 17.02 -4.23 -10.58
N LEU A 192 16.35 -3.73 -9.55
CA LEU A 192 14.91 -3.85 -9.38
C LEU A 192 14.19 -2.79 -10.24
N PRO A 193 13.34 -3.20 -11.20
CA PRO A 193 12.79 -2.25 -12.17
C PRO A 193 11.77 -1.29 -11.57
N HIS A 194 11.17 -1.62 -10.41
CA HIS A 194 10.01 -0.88 -9.92
C HIS A 194 10.21 -0.18 -8.57
N CYS A 195 9.62 1.02 -8.47
CA CYS A 195 9.44 1.76 -7.23
C CYS A 195 7.97 2.12 -7.09
N GLN A 196 7.31 1.60 -6.06
CA GLN A 196 6.00 2.04 -5.63
C GLN A 196 6.17 3.17 -4.62
N MET A 197 5.96 4.40 -5.09
CA MET A 197 6.08 5.62 -4.30
C MET A 197 5.25 6.72 -4.96
N GLY A 198 4.81 7.69 -4.16
CA GLY A 198 3.91 8.74 -4.63
C GLY A 198 2.43 8.41 -4.40
N PHE A 199 1.79 9.32 -3.69
CA PHE A 199 0.40 9.33 -3.28
C PHE A 199 -0.27 10.63 -3.74
N SER A 200 -1.55 10.83 -3.43
CA SER A 200 -2.32 11.98 -3.92
C SER A 200 -1.62 13.35 -3.80
N ASN A 201 -0.78 13.55 -2.78
CA ASN A 201 -0.16 14.84 -2.48
C ASN A 201 1.28 14.99 -3.00
N ASP A 202 1.92 13.90 -3.41
CA ASP A 202 3.36 13.87 -3.74
C ASP A 202 3.69 13.01 -4.97
N TYR A 203 2.68 12.51 -5.70
CA TYR A 203 2.89 11.67 -6.89
C TYR A 203 3.69 12.37 -8.00
N ALA A 204 3.50 13.68 -8.21
CA ALA A 204 4.25 14.42 -9.22
C ALA A 204 5.76 14.42 -8.90
N ILE A 205 6.10 14.69 -7.64
CA ILE A 205 7.49 14.63 -7.15
C ILE A 205 8.02 13.20 -7.24
N ALA A 206 7.20 12.19 -6.94
CA ALA A 206 7.58 10.79 -7.05
C ALA A 206 7.90 10.39 -8.49
N ILE A 207 7.09 10.84 -9.46
CA ILE A 207 7.32 10.63 -10.90
C ILE A 207 8.66 11.25 -11.29
N ASP A 208 8.93 12.50 -10.90
CA ASP A 208 10.21 13.17 -11.18
C ASP A 208 11.41 12.44 -10.55
N CYS A 209 11.19 11.73 -9.43
CA CYS A 209 12.20 10.91 -8.76
C CYS A 209 12.27 9.46 -9.28
N GLY A 210 11.58 9.11 -10.37
CA GLY A 210 11.66 7.79 -10.99
C GLY A 210 10.72 6.74 -10.39
N ALA A 211 9.56 7.15 -9.88
CA ALA A 211 8.48 6.21 -9.54
C ALA A 211 8.09 5.40 -10.79
N THR A 212 7.67 4.16 -10.58
CA THR A 212 7.06 3.34 -11.64
C THR A 212 5.64 2.93 -11.29
N HIS A 213 5.27 3.00 -10.01
CA HIS A 213 3.92 2.79 -9.52
C HIS A 213 3.56 3.91 -8.55
N ILE A 214 2.48 4.65 -8.81
CA ILE A 214 1.90 5.64 -7.88
C ILE A 214 0.59 5.08 -7.33
N ARG A 215 0.23 5.40 -6.08
CA ARG A 215 -1.02 4.96 -5.46
C ARG A 215 -1.90 6.13 -5.06
N ILE A 216 -3.04 6.28 -5.72
CA ILE A 216 -3.88 7.48 -5.61
C ILE A 216 -5.18 7.15 -4.89
N GLY A 217 -5.53 7.96 -3.89
CA GLY A 217 -6.75 7.79 -3.09
C GLY A 217 -7.60 9.05 -3.12
N THR A 218 -7.31 9.97 -2.21
CA THR A 218 -8.07 11.21 -2.00
C THR A 218 -8.25 12.07 -3.25
N ALA A 219 -7.29 12.10 -4.19
CA ALA A 219 -7.46 12.85 -5.43
C ALA A 219 -8.59 12.30 -6.32
N ILE A 220 -8.91 11.00 -6.22
CA ILE A 220 -10.00 10.36 -6.97
C ILE A 220 -11.29 10.35 -6.15
N TRP A 221 -11.20 9.96 -4.87
CA TRP A 221 -12.38 9.73 -4.04
C TRP A 221 -12.89 10.99 -3.32
N GLY A 222 -12.09 12.05 -3.28
CA GLY A 222 -12.29 13.20 -2.38
C GLY A 222 -11.82 12.91 -0.96
N GLU A 223 -11.86 13.94 -0.11
CA GLU A 223 -11.34 13.90 1.28
C GLU A 223 -12.17 13.08 2.26
N LYS A 224 -13.38 12.66 1.87
CA LYS A 224 -14.31 11.98 2.77
C LYS A 224 -14.33 10.47 2.53
N TYR A 225 -14.06 9.72 3.59
CA TYR A 225 -14.53 8.33 3.67
C TYR A 225 -16.07 8.31 3.66
N PRO A 226 -16.71 7.22 3.20
CA PRO A 226 -18.16 7.13 3.25
C PRO A 226 -18.66 7.30 4.68
N ALA A 227 -19.82 7.95 4.84
CA ALA A 227 -20.43 8.16 6.15
C ALA A 227 -20.62 6.81 6.86
N GLY A 228 -20.13 6.71 8.11
CA GLY A 228 -20.22 5.49 8.91
C GLY A 228 -19.14 4.43 8.64
N TYR A 229 -18.13 4.69 7.80
CA TYR A 229 -17.00 3.78 7.66
C TYR A 229 -16.23 3.65 8.99
N LYS A 230 -16.45 2.52 9.68
CA LYS A 230 -15.57 2.03 10.73
C LYS A 230 -14.71 0.95 10.07
N SER A 231 -13.41 1.18 9.95
CA SER A 231 -12.47 0.14 9.50
C SER A 231 -12.76 -1.15 10.26
N MET A 232 -12.98 -2.27 9.53
CA MET A 232 -13.25 -3.56 10.18
C MET A 232 -12.10 -4.03 11.07
N MET A 233 -10.93 -3.39 10.96
CA MET A 233 -9.74 -3.65 11.78
C MET A 233 -9.04 -2.35 12.19
N ALA A 234 -9.76 -1.43 12.85
CA ALA A 234 -9.08 -0.53 13.77
C ALA A 234 -8.26 -1.42 14.74
N PRO A 235 -6.93 -1.21 14.91
CA PRO A 235 -6.21 -1.95 15.93
C PRO A 235 -6.94 -1.70 17.25
N ALA A 236 -7.26 -2.78 17.98
CA ALA A 236 -7.65 -2.65 19.37
C ALA A 236 -6.57 -1.78 20.01
N ALA A 237 -6.98 -0.61 20.53
CA ALA A 237 -6.07 0.27 21.22
C ALA A 237 -5.29 -0.58 22.21
N PHE A 238 -3.96 -0.55 22.13
CA PHE A 238 -3.10 -1.11 23.16
C PHE A 238 -3.39 -0.30 24.43
N THR A 239 -4.36 -0.75 25.22
CA THR A 239 -4.55 -0.25 26.58
C THR A 239 -3.39 -0.83 27.36
N GLN A 240 -2.36 0.00 27.61
CA GLN A 240 -1.42 -0.26 28.68
C GLN A 240 -2.22 -0.22 29.99
N GLU A 241 -2.68 -1.38 30.44
CA GLU A 241 -2.97 -1.56 31.86
C GLU A 241 -1.64 -1.72 32.57
N SER A 242 -1.39 -0.76 33.45
CA SER A 242 -0.22 -0.64 34.29
C SER A 242 0.04 -1.89 35.10
N SER A 243 1.27 -2.41 34.98
CA SER A 243 1.89 -3.29 35.97
C SER A 243 1.97 -2.57 37.31
N ALA A 244 1.07 -2.92 38.23
CA ALA A 244 1.13 -2.57 39.65
C ALA A 244 0.59 -3.74 40.48
N ALA A 245 1.28 -4.89 40.46
CA ALA A 245 1.03 -5.99 41.39
C ALA A 245 2.21 -6.97 41.49
N VAL A 246 3.43 -6.48 41.78
CA VAL A 246 4.50 -7.35 42.32
C VAL A 246 5.29 -6.56 43.36
N THR A 247 4.75 -6.40 44.56
CA THR A 247 5.57 -6.31 45.78
C THR A 247 4.70 -6.66 47.00
N GLN A 248 4.77 -7.91 47.46
CA GLN A 248 4.72 -8.30 48.87
C GLN A 248 4.53 -9.82 48.96
N LYS A 249 5.63 -10.54 49.11
CA LYS A 249 5.68 -11.81 49.86
C LYS A 249 7.15 -12.16 50.12
N SER A 250 7.71 -11.55 51.15
CA SER A 250 8.94 -12.02 51.82
C SER A 250 8.99 -11.42 53.22
N SER A 251 8.30 -12.03 54.17
CA SER A 251 8.77 -12.04 55.56
C SER A 251 8.62 -13.47 56.09
N VAL A 252 9.77 -14.13 56.20
CA VAL A 252 9.95 -15.34 57.00
C VAL A 252 10.74 -14.90 58.22
N MET A 253 10.15 -15.19 59.37
CA MET A 253 10.74 -15.43 60.69
C MET A 253 12.21 -15.02 60.92
N ALA A 254 12.39 -14.15 61.92
CA ALA A 254 13.50 -14.23 62.85
C ALA A 254 12.95 -13.95 64.26
N THR A 255 13.43 -14.78 65.20
CA THR A 255 13.13 -14.94 66.64
C THR A 255 11.83 -15.64 67.01
#